data_AF-A0A1L9WIM7-F1
#
_entry.id   AF-A0A1L9WIM7-F1
#
_cell.length_a   1.000
_cell.length_b   1.000
_cell.length_c   1.000
_cell.angle_alpha   90.00
_cell.angle_beta   90.00
_cell.angle_gamma   90.00
#
_symmetry.space_group_name_H-M   'P 1'
#
loop_
_entity.id
_entity.type
_entity.pdbx_description
1 polymer ?
#
loop_
_entity_poly.entity_id
_entity_poly.type
_entity_poly.pdbx_seq_one_letter_code
_entity_poly.pdbx_strand_id
1 'polypeptide(L)'
;MPYEDLVTLALYAGLRHRSAAFLLTALTALGVLLLLTPCLVLIFMSLRLLLVSRQVVPLSDEPRSILGKPLLFPVQLNHVRFNPVKDQFANRFLMIGIPVGMRARYGNLLAIDDKRLTLRNSTPAGPSWRSFLAQATCWLSVDGERYLHRGDQGLDMRAKLDRYLLKEQNEDPSQWPHAYLLTVPRFFWWSRSVVTWWYLYNADRELDAMIMEINNSYDEKRNYFFRVERGENPIPATEKGNETDNPRFLDSASTIRTTSSHPKSTYYKGTWQKFIFASPFEKVDGAIANRFMDLAHGAAWKPNATLLNTNTLSPEGKVKMVTRITCCGAPLDPAQMGFTDLARIALRWTLPGVLTTPYIVLEALRIRWKGLMKMMDKTPVRSGSIGRHPTRAERQASPRACAPQLEPFFRAYLALCVSSSPDPVELTYIPCRAFSDETIHMRSASCTFKSTSVRTVTVEVLDPPFYTRIVNYSTSWEGLSTEMRATGQEADTVSQNIAVSDPALLQKIVSSS
;
A
#
# COMPACT_ATOMS: atom_id res chain seq x y z
N MET A 1 -24.09 -42.58 35.05
CA MET A 1 -24.71 -41.26 35.23
C MET A 1 -24.60 -40.54 33.89
N PRO A 2 -25.71 -40.24 33.20
CA PRO A 2 -25.67 -39.57 31.90
C PRO A 2 -25.05 -38.16 32.03
N TYR A 3 -24.45 -37.66 30.95
CA TYR A 3 -23.70 -36.39 30.92
C TYR A 3 -24.54 -35.18 31.39
N GLU A 4 -25.85 -35.20 31.12
CA GLU A 4 -26.78 -34.16 31.56
C GLU A 4 -26.94 -34.11 33.09
N ASP A 5 -26.89 -35.25 33.78
CA ASP A 5 -26.95 -35.30 35.24
C ASP A 5 -25.65 -34.77 35.88
N LEU A 6 -24.49 -34.99 35.25
CA LEU A 6 -23.20 -34.47 35.72
C LEU A 6 -23.09 -32.95 35.56
N VAL A 7 -23.60 -32.40 34.45
CA VAL A 7 -23.65 -30.94 34.23
C VAL A 7 -24.63 -30.28 35.20
N THR A 8 -25.78 -30.92 35.44
CA THR A 8 -26.78 -30.41 36.39
C THR A 8 -26.28 -30.49 37.83
N LEU A 9 -25.58 -31.56 38.21
CA LEU A 9 -24.97 -31.71 39.54
C LEU A 9 -23.80 -30.71 39.75
N ALA A 10 -23.01 -30.45 38.71
CA ALA A 10 -21.93 -29.46 38.76
C ALA A 10 -22.47 -28.01 38.85
N LEU A 11 -23.54 -27.70 38.11
CA LEU A 11 -24.25 -26.42 38.23
C LEU A 11 -24.91 -26.25 39.60
N TYR A 12 -25.52 -27.32 40.14
CA TYR A 12 -26.16 -27.32 41.46
C TYR A 12 -25.14 -27.22 42.61
N ALA A 13 -23.99 -27.91 42.51
CA ALA A 13 -22.88 -27.80 43.45
C ALA A 13 -22.19 -26.44 43.38
N GLY A 14 -22.10 -25.84 42.19
CA GLY A 14 -21.69 -24.45 42.00
C GLY A 14 -22.64 -23.50 42.72
N LEU A 15 -23.94 -23.55 42.41
CA LEU A 15 -24.97 -22.67 43.00
C LEU A 15 -25.03 -22.70 44.54
N ARG A 16 -24.64 -23.81 45.18
CA ARG A 16 -24.71 -23.98 46.64
C ARG A 16 -23.49 -23.45 47.41
N HIS A 17 -22.38 -23.16 46.74
CA HIS A 17 -21.17 -22.65 47.38
C HIS A 17 -21.10 -21.12 47.23
N ARG A 18 -20.94 -20.37 48.33
CA ARG A 18 -20.69 -18.90 48.31
C ARG A 18 -19.59 -18.50 47.31
N SER A 19 -18.68 -19.43 47.03
CA SER A 19 -17.58 -19.32 46.07
C SER A 19 -18.02 -19.27 44.60
N ALA A 20 -19.09 -19.97 44.16
CA ALA A 20 -19.49 -19.91 42.75
C ALA A 20 -20.35 -18.68 42.44
N ALA A 21 -21.17 -18.22 43.40
CA ALA A 21 -21.81 -16.92 43.31
C ALA A 21 -20.75 -15.80 43.23
N PHE A 22 -19.67 -15.89 44.03
CA PHE A 22 -18.52 -14.99 43.95
C PHE A 22 -17.75 -15.11 42.62
N LEU A 23 -17.55 -16.31 42.08
CA LEU A 23 -16.89 -16.49 40.77
C LEU A 23 -17.75 -15.95 39.64
N LEU A 24 -19.07 -16.14 39.68
CA LEU A 24 -20.00 -15.59 38.69
C LEU A 24 -20.08 -14.06 38.78
N THR A 25 -20.10 -13.48 39.99
CA THR A 25 -20.04 -12.02 40.16
C THR A 25 -18.67 -11.46 39.73
N ALA A 26 -17.57 -12.18 39.99
CA ALA A 26 -16.25 -11.78 39.53
C ALA A 26 -16.11 -11.88 37.99
N LEU A 27 -16.64 -12.93 37.36
CA LEU A 27 -16.65 -13.09 35.90
C LEU A 27 -17.56 -12.07 35.21
N THR A 28 -18.72 -11.77 35.79
CA THR A 28 -19.60 -10.71 35.28
C THR A 28 -18.98 -9.33 35.48
N ALA A 29 -18.37 -9.04 36.63
CA ALA A 29 -17.64 -7.79 36.86
C ALA A 29 -16.44 -7.65 35.91
N LEU A 30 -15.69 -8.72 35.67
CA LEU A 30 -14.60 -8.76 34.70
C LEU A 30 -15.13 -8.55 33.27
N GLY A 31 -16.24 -9.20 32.90
CA GLY A 31 -16.90 -9.02 31.61
C GLY A 31 -17.40 -7.59 31.40
N VAL A 32 -18.02 -6.99 32.43
CA VAL A 32 -18.45 -5.59 32.43
C VAL A 32 -17.24 -4.66 32.31
N LEU A 33 -16.15 -4.90 33.04
CA LEU A 33 -14.92 -4.10 32.95
C LEU A 33 -14.28 -4.21 31.56
N LEU A 34 -14.25 -5.40 30.97
CA LEU A 34 -13.73 -5.66 29.63
C LEU A 34 -14.57 -4.97 28.53
N LEU A 35 -15.87 -4.77 28.74
CA LEU A 35 -16.75 -4.03 27.82
C LEU A 35 -16.76 -2.52 28.08
N LEU A 36 -16.69 -2.08 29.34
CA LEU A 36 -16.69 -0.67 29.70
C LEU A 36 -15.39 0.02 29.31
N THR A 37 -14.25 -0.65 29.46
CA THR A 37 -12.94 -0.07 29.14
C THR A 37 -12.85 0.43 27.68
N PRO A 38 -13.17 -0.37 26.63
CA PRO A 38 -13.13 0.12 25.26
C PRO A 38 -14.17 1.22 25.01
N CYS A 39 -15.35 1.16 25.65
CA CYS A 39 -16.35 2.23 25.56
C CYS A 39 -15.83 3.54 26.15
N LEU A 40 -15.23 3.51 27.34
CA LEU A 40 -14.63 4.70 27.98
C LEU A 40 -13.47 5.26 27.16
N VAL A 41 -12.63 4.38 26.59
CA VAL A 41 -11.54 4.79 25.68
C VAL A 41 -12.10 5.45 24.43
N LEU A 42 -13.13 4.89 23.79
CA LEU A 42 -13.79 5.48 22.63
C LEU A 42 -14.46 6.82 22.96
N ILE A 43 -15.10 6.93 24.13
CA ILE A 43 -15.67 8.20 24.61
C ILE A 43 -14.55 9.23 24.81
N PHE A 44 -13.47 8.88 25.49
CA PHE A 44 -12.32 9.77 25.68
C PHE A 44 -11.71 10.23 24.35
N MET A 45 -11.51 9.31 23.40
CA MET A 45 -11.02 9.62 22.06
C MET A 45 -11.97 10.54 21.29
N SER A 46 -13.28 10.28 21.39
CA SER A 46 -14.31 11.11 20.74
C SER A 46 -14.34 12.50 21.34
N LEU A 47 -14.31 12.64 22.67
CA LEU A 47 -14.21 13.93 23.35
C LEU A 47 -12.96 14.69 22.91
N ARG A 48 -11.80 14.03 22.86
CA ARG A 48 -10.54 14.61 22.38
C ARG A 48 -10.59 15.03 20.92
N LEU A 49 -11.31 14.33 20.06
CA LEU A 49 -11.50 14.73 18.67
C LEU A 49 -12.34 16.02 18.54
N LEU A 50 -13.35 16.14 19.40
CA LEU A 50 -14.30 17.24 19.35
C LEU A 50 -13.76 18.51 20.00
N LEU A 51 -13.04 18.38 21.11
CA LEU A 51 -12.56 19.49 21.93
C LEU A 51 -11.23 20.07 21.45
N VAL A 52 -10.41 19.28 20.74
CA VAL A 52 -9.11 19.77 20.23
C VAL A 52 -9.31 20.51 18.93
N SER A 53 -8.72 21.71 18.83
CA SER A 53 -8.71 22.51 17.61
C SER A 53 -8.20 21.68 16.42
N ARG A 54 -8.90 21.81 15.29
CA ARG A 54 -8.55 21.16 14.02
C ARG A 54 -7.77 22.10 13.08
N GLN A 55 -7.29 23.24 13.58
CA GLN A 55 -6.35 24.07 12.85
C GLN A 55 -5.09 23.28 12.50
N VAL A 56 -4.48 23.63 11.36
CA VAL A 56 -3.29 22.97 10.86
C VAL A 56 -2.11 23.30 11.75
N VAL A 57 -1.44 22.27 12.24
CA VAL A 57 -0.17 22.39 12.93
C VAL A 57 0.92 21.80 12.04
N PRO A 58 1.85 22.61 11.51
CA PRO A 58 2.99 22.11 10.76
C PRO A 58 3.88 21.24 11.66
N LEU A 59 4.44 20.17 11.09
CA LEU A 59 5.43 19.30 11.73
C LEU A 59 6.82 19.45 11.11
N SER A 60 6.94 20.30 10.10
CA SER A 60 8.19 20.69 9.45
C SER A 60 8.55 22.09 9.93
N ASP A 61 9.82 22.30 10.28
CA ASP A 61 10.33 23.62 10.66
C ASP A 61 10.57 24.52 9.43
N GLU A 62 10.72 23.89 8.25
CA GLU A 62 10.91 24.61 6.98
C GLU A 62 9.57 24.97 6.32
N PRO A 63 9.45 26.20 5.77
CA PRO A 63 8.31 26.58 4.94
C PRO A 63 8.15 25.68 3.71
N ARG A 64 6.92 25.31 3.37
CA ARG A 64 6.61 24.40 2.27
C ARG A 64 5.60 25.02 1.30
N SER A 65 5.87 24.87 0.01
CA SER A 65 4.94 25.20 -1.08
C SER A 65 4.31 23.92 -1.60
N ILE A 66 2.99 23.80 -1.52
CA ILE A 66 2.23 22.61 -1.90
C ILE A 66 1.14 22.95 -2.92
N LEU A 67 0.64 21.92 -3.59
CA LEU A 67 -0.45 22.02 -4.56
C LEU A 67 -1.72 21.37 -4.00
N GLY A 68 -2.80 22.14 -3.94
CA GLY A 68 -4.06 21.77 -3.30
C GLY A 68 -3.97 21.77 -1.76
N LYS A 69 -4.97 21.16 -1.13
CA LYS A 69 -5.05 20.98 0.33
C LYS A 69 -5.56 19.58 0.68
N PRO A 70 -5.35 19.10 1.92
CA PRO A 70 -5.96 17.86 2.36
C PRO A 70 -7.48 17.90 2.28
N LEU A 71 -8.09 16.87 1.70
CA LEU A 71 -9.54 16.74 1.54
C LEU A 71 -9.97 15.30 1.79
N LEU A 72 -11.09 15.11 2.50
CA LEU A 72 -11.69 13.80 2.73
C LEU A 72 -12.81 13.57 1.70
N PHE A 73 -12.78 12.42 1.04
CA PHE A 73 -13.71 12.04 -0.01
C PHE A 73 -14.56 10.84 0.47
N PRO A 74 -15.82 11.07 0.85
CA PRO A 74 -16.77 9.98 1.06
C PRO A 74 -17.14 9.38 -0.29
N VAL A 75 -16.70 8.14 -0.57
CA VAL A 75 -16.85 7.53 -1.89
C VAL A 75 -17.61 6.22 -1.87
N GLN A 76 -18.33 5.97 -2.95
CA GLN A 76 -18.86 4.67 -3.29
C GLN A 76 -18.05 4.08 -4.45
N LEU A 77 -17.48 2.91 -4.19
CA LEU A 77 -16.74 2.07 -5.12
C LEU A 77 -17.71 1.03 -5.67
N ASN A 78 -18.03 1.13 -6.96
CA ASN A 78 -18.88 0.18 -7.66
C ASN A 78 -18.04 -0.67 -8.61
N HIS A 79 -18.17 -1.98 -8.50
CA HIS A 79 -17.53 -2.93 -9.40
C HIS A 79 -18.60 -3.66 -10.20
N VAL A 80 -18.45 -3.65 -11.52
CA VAL A 80 -19.31 -4.38 -12.45
C VAL A 80 -18.42 -5.29 -13.28
N ARG A 81 -18.57 -6.60 -13.11
CA ARG A 81 -17.90 -7.62 -13.90
C ARG A 81 -18.79 -8.03 -15.07
N PHE A 82 -18.20 -8.15 -16.25
CA PHE A 82 -18.89 -8.58 -17.47
C PHE A 82 -18.48 -9.99 -17.89
N ASN A 83 -17.24 -10.40 -17.60
CA ASN A 83 -16.65 -11.69 -17.98
C ASN A 83 -15.71 -12.17 -16.85
N PRO A 84 -15.65 -13.47 -16.50
CA PRO A 84 -16.41 -14.60 -17.08
C PRO A 84 -17.85 -14.70 -16.61
N VAL A 85 -18.17 -14.17 -15.43
CA VAL A 85 -19.53 -14.13 -14.90
C VAL A 85 -19.93 -12.70 -14.62
N LYS A 86 -21.15 -12.35 -15.04
CA LYS A 86 -21.76 -11.05 -14.73
C LYS A 86 -22.05 -10.98 -13.25
N ASP A 87 -21.46 -10.00 -12.58
CA ASP A 87 -21.63 -9.79 -11.15
C ASP A 87 -21.40 -8.31 -10.84
N GLN A 88 -22.01 -7.84 -9.75
CA GLN A 88 -21.81 -6.46 -9.31
C GLN A 88 -21.76 -6.40 -7.79
N PHE A 89 -20.86 -5.57 -7.28
CA PHE A 89 -20.78 -5.29 -5.85
C PHE A 89 -20.36 -3.83 -5.63
N ALA A 90 -20.84 -3.27 -4.52
CA ALA A 90 -20.62 -1.88 -4.17
C ALA A 90 -20.14 -1.79 -2.73
N ASN A 91 -19.13 -0.96 -2.49
CA ASN A 91 -18.59 -0.72 -1.16
C ASN A 91 -18.47 0.78 -0.93
N ARG A 92 -18.59 1.18 0.34
CA ARG A 92 -18.41 2.57 0.77
C ARG A 92 -17.07 2.69 1.48
N PHE A 93 -16.30 3.70 1.10
CA PHE A 93 -15.01 4.00 1.70
C PHE A 93 -14.88 5.48 1.99
N LEU A 94 -14.02 5.79 2.95
CA LEU A 94 -13.43 7.10 3.08
C LEU A 94 -12.09 7.09 2.35
N MET A 95 -11.90 7.97 1.39
CA MET A 95 -10.59 8.26 0.82
C MET A 95 -10.12 9.63 1.31
N ILE A 96 -8.81 9.86 1.25
CA ILE A 96 -8.21 11.14 1.55
C ILE A 96 -7.25 11.53 0.44
N GLY A 97 -7.39 12.77 -0.02
CA GLY A 97 -6.43 13.45 -0.88
C GLY A 97 -5.49 14.28 -0.02
N ILE A 98 -4.17 14.17 -0.22
CA ILE A 98 -3.18 14.98 0.48
C ILE A 98 -2.09 15.48 -0.47
N PRO A 99 -1.61 16.73 -0.32
CA PRO A 99 -0.43 17.19 -1.04
C PRO A 99 0.83 16.46 -0.57
N VAL A 100 1.64 15.97 -1.52
CA VAL A 100 2.90 15.28 -1.23
C VAL A 100 3.95 16.29 -0.76
N GLY A 101 4.72 15.92 0.27
CA GLY A 101 5.70 16.81 0.91
C GLY A 101 5.15 17.65 2.07
N MET A 102 3.83 17.55 2.34
CA MET A 102 3.23 18.14 3.55
C MET A 102 3.47 17.25 4.77
N ARG A 103 3.90 17.86 5.88
CA ARG A 103 4.00 17.20 7.20
C ARG A 103 3.22 18.02 8.21
N ALA A 104 2.07 17.53 8.66
CA ALA A 104 1.14 18.32 9.45
C ALA A 104 0.14 17.47 10.25
N ARG A 105 -0.50 18.10 11.25
CA ARG A 105 -1.65 17.54 11.96
C ARG A 105 -2.85 18.48 11.93
N TYR A 106 -4.04 17.90 11.90
CA TYR A 106 -5.32 18.57 12.09
C TYR A 106 -5.92 18.06 13.40
N GLY A 107 -5.46 18.63 14.51
CA GLY A 107 -5.78 18.15 15.86
C GLY A 107 -5.56 16.64 16.02
N ASN A 108 -6.61 15.95 16.47
CA ASN A 108 -6.63 14.49 16.61
C ASN A 108 -7.29 13.76 15.43
N LEU A 109 -7.83 14.51 14.45
CA LEU A 109 -8.54 13.93 13.32
C LEU A 109 -7.58 13.29 12.32
N LEU A 110 -6.57 14.05 11.87
CA LEU A 110 -5.70 13.66 10.77
C LEU A 110 -4.23 13.95 11.09
N ALA A 111 -3.36 12.99 10.85
CA ALA A 111 -1.91 13.17 10.81
C ALA A 111 -1.35 12.80 9.43
N ILE A 112 -0.45 13.64 8.92
CA ILE A 112 0.23 13.45 7.63
C ILE A 112 1.74 13.42 7.90
N ASP A 113 2.39 12.29 7.59
CA ASP A 113 3.82 12.06 7.79
C ASP A 113 4.33 12.43 9.21
N ASP A 114 3.54 12.07 10.23
CA ASP A 114 3.93 12.24 11.63
C ASP A 114 4.78 11.06 12.11
N LYS A 115 6.09 11.28 12.16
CA LYS A 115 7.09 10.31 12.66
C LYS A 115 6.84 9.86 14.11
N ARG A 116 6.00 10.55 14.90
CA ARG A 116 5.63 10.10 16.25
C ARG A 116 4.68 8.90 16.24
N LEU A 117 4.05 8.61 15.10
CA LEU A 117 3.08 7.53 14.92
C LEU A 117 3.71 6.24 14.37
N THR A 118 4.99 6.27 13.98
CA THR A 118 5.71 5.11 13.43
C THR A 118 6.07 4.16 14.59
N LEU A 119 5.41 2.99 14.62
CA LEU A 119 5.50 1.97 15.67
C LEU A 119 6.89 1.35 15.89
N ARG A 120 7.86 1.64 15.02
CA ARG A 120 9.15 0.91 14.99
C ARG A 120 10.35 1.73 15.47
N ASN A 121 10.24 3.06 15.49
CA ASN A 121 11.26 3.95 16.06
C ASN A 121 10.94 4.32 17.51
N SER A 122 10.55 3.31 18.28
CA SER A 122 10.83 3.37 19.70
C SER A 122 12.35 3.40 19.81
N THR A 123 12.89 4.44 20.42
CA THR A 123 14.27 4.48 20.88
C THR A 123 14.62 3.18 21.64
N PRO A 124 15.89 2.90 21.94
CA PRO A 124 16.25 1.79 22.86
C PRO A 124 15.43 1.79 24.17
N ALA A 125 14.82 2.92 24.53
CA ALA A 125 13.97 3.14 25.70
C ALA A 125 12.46 2.89 25.50
N GLY A 126 12.01 2.37 24.34
CA GLY A 126 10.58 2.08 24.10
C GLY A 126 9.76 3.29 23.63
N PRO A 127 8.47 3.11 23.30
CA PRO A 127 7.59 4.19 22.87
C PRO A 127 7.31 5.13 24.06
N SER A 128 7.60 6.42 23.91
CA SER A 128 7.26 7.40 24.93
C SER A 128 5.73 7.46 25.16
N TRP A 129 5.30 7.75 26.40
CA TRP A 129 3.87 7.94 26.72
C TRP A 129 3.20 8.98 25.81
N ARG A 130 3.95 10.01 25.36
CA ARG A 130 3.48 11.00 24.40
C ARG A 130 3.22 10.41 23.02
N SER A 131 4.09 9.53 22.53
CA SER A 131 3.91 8.81 21.26
C SER A 131 2.73 7.84 21.35
N PHE A 132 2.62 7.08 22.44
CA PHE A 132 1.48 6.21 22.70
C PHE A 132 0.16 6.98 22.70
N LEU A 133 0.06 8.07 23.46
CA LEU A 133 -1.14 8.92 23.49
C LEU A 133 -1.44 9.54 22.12
N ALA A 134 -0.43 10.04 21.41
CA ALA A 134 -0.58 10.60 20.08
C ALA A 134 -1.11 9.57 19.08
N GLN A 135 -0.69 8.31 19.21
CA GLN A 135 -1.14 7.21 18.37
C GLN A 135 -2.53 6.72 18.74
N ALA A 136 -2.81 6.57 20.03
CA ALA A 136 -4.12 6.17 20.52
C ALA A 136 -5.17 7.21 20.09
N THR A 137 -4.88 8.50 20.22
CA THR A 137 -5.88 9.56 19.98
C THR A 137 -6.00 10.01 18.53
N CYS A 138 -5.14 9.57 17.62
CA CYS A 138 -5.21 9.94 16.20
C CYS A 138 -6.17 9.03 15.43
N TRP A 139 -7.24 9.62 14.91
CA TRP A 139 -8.27 8.88 14.17
C TRP A 139 -7.78 8.43 12.80
N LEU A 140 -7.31 9.37 11.98
CA LEU A 140 -6.88 9.15 10.60
C LEU A 140 -5.40 9.47 10.46
N SER A 141 -4.68 8.65 9.71
CA SER A 141 -3.25 8.88 9.46
C SER A 141 -2.85 8.42 8.07
N VAL A 142 -1.90 9.16 7.49
CA VAL A 142 -1.25 8.85 6.23
C VAL A 142 0.25 9.00 6.45
N ASP A 143 0.98 7.89 6.32
CA ASP A 143 2.39 7.79 6.67
C ASP A 143 3.20 7.27 5.47
N GLY A 144 4.28 7.96 5.12
CA GLY A 144 5.15 7.67 3.98
C GLY A 144 5.74 6.26 3.98
N GLU A 145 5.93 5.65 5.16
CA GLU A 145 6.46 4.27 5.30
C GLU A 145 5.68 3.21 4.51
N ARG A 146 4.41 3.46 4.15
CA ARG A 146 3.52 2.47 3.54
C ARG A 146 3.54 2.48 2.00
N TYR A 147 3.93 3.60 1.41
CA TYR A 147 3.79 3.81 -0.03
C TYR A 147 5.07 3.49 -0.82
N LEU A 148 4.97 3.34 -2.14
CA LEU A 148 6.06 3.07 -3.09
C LEU A 148 6.94 1.87 -2.72
N HIS A 149 8.10 2.06 -2.10
CA HIS A 149 8.97 0.96 -1.66
C HIS A 149 8.75 0.52 -0.22
N ARG A 150 9.20 -0.70 0.07
CA ARG A 150 9.40 -1.21 1.43
C ARG A 150 10.89 -1.06 1.75
N GLY A 151 11.24 -0.69 2.97
CA GLY A 151 12.65 -0.60 3.42
C GLY A 151 13.25 0.81 3.46
N ASP A 152 12.51 1.83 3.05
CA ASP A 152 12.88 3.25 3.02
C ASP A 152 12.31 4.03 4.23
N GLN A 153 12.26 3.39 5.40
CA GLN A 153 11.57 3.85 6.62
C GLN A 153 12.10 5.19 7.22
N GLY A 154 13.12 5.80 6.62
CA GLY A 154 13.65 7.11 7.00
C GLY A 154 13.22 8.28 6.11
N LEU A 155 12.70 7.99 4.91
CA LEU A 155 12.34 8.99 3.90
C LEU A 155 10.92 9.51 4.11
N ASP A 156 10.70 10.80 3.85
CA ASP A 156 9.36 11.37 3.76
C ASP A 156 8.70 11.04 2.41
N MET A 157 7.40 11.32 2.26
CA MET A 157 6.67 11.00 1.03
C MET A 157 7.30 11.62 -0.23
N ARG A 158 7.88 12.82 -0.15
CA ARG A 158 8.49 13.47 -1.33
C ARG A 158 9.79 12.78 -1.73
N ALA A 159 10.68 12.54 -0.77
CA ALA A 159 11.94 11.84 -1.02
C ALA A 159 11.72 10.40 -1.54
N LYS A 160 10.65 9.73 -1.08
CA LYS A 160 10.25 8.40 -1.60
C LYS A 160 9.80 8.47 -3.05
N LEU A 161 8.99 9.47 -3.40
CA LEU A 161 8.54 9.69 -4.78
C LEU A 161 9.74 9.95 -5.71
N ASP A 162 10.63 10.85 -5.31
CA ASP A 162 11.81 11.20 -6.11
C ASP A 162 12.72 9.99 -6.34
N ARG A 163 12.94 9.19 -5.29
CA ARG A 163 13.72 7.95 -5.38
C ARG A 163 13.08 6.93 -6.31
N TYR A 164 11.76 6.75 -6.26
CA TYR A 164 11.05 5.83 -7.17
C TYR A 164 11.17 6.27 -8.63
N LEU A 165 10.94 7.55 -8.92
CA LEU A 165 11.05 8.09 -10.27
C LEU A 165 12.47 7.93 -10.83
N LEU A 166 13.48 8.28 -10.03
CA LEU A 166 14.88 8.20 -10.45
C LEU A 166 15.36 6.75 -10.62
N LYS A 167 15.12 5.89 -9.63
CA LYS A 167 15.70 4.53 -9.61
C LYS A 167 14.91 3.51 -10.41
N GLU A 168 13.59 3.58 -10.39
CA GLU A 168 12.76 2.53 -11.03
C GLU A 168 12.22 2.93 -12.39
N GLN A 169 11.94 4.22 -12.60
CA GLN A 169 11.37 4.71 -13.86
C GLN A 169 12.40 5.41 -14.75
N ASN A 170 13.60 5.70 -14.22
CA ASN A 170 14.64 6.48 -14.91
C ASN A 170 14.10 7.82 -15.42
N GLU A 171 13.24 8.45 -14.61
CA GLU A 171 12.62 9.75 -14.89
C GLU A 171 13.17 10.81 -13.93
N ASP A 172 13.35 12.04 -14.43
CA ASP A 172 13.81 13.17 -13.62
C ASP A 172 12.67 13.71 -12.74
N PRO A 173 12.77 13.64 -11.39
CA PRO A 173 11.73 14.14 -10.50
C PRO A 173 11.47 15.65 -10.64
N SER A 174 12.40 16.42 -11.20
CA SER A 174 12.25 17.86 -11.44
C SER A 174 11.09 18.18 -12.40
N GLN A 175 10.71 17.22 -13.26
CA GLN A 175 9.57 17.35 -14.17
C GLN A 175 8.24 17.49 -13.42
N TRP A 176 8.14 16.94 -12.21
CA TRP A 176 6.93 17.01 -11.39
C TRP A 176 7.23 17.61 -10.01
N PRO A 177 7.39 18.94 -9.92
CA PRO A 177 7.68 19.63 -8.65
C PRO A 177 6.53 19.51 -7.65
N HIS A 178 5.32 19.20 -8.12
CA HIS A 178 4.13 19.06 -7.29
C HIS A 178 3.52 17.68 -7.46
N ALA A 179 3.01 17.11 -6.36
CA ALA A 179 2.28 15.86 -6.38
C ALA A 179 1.15 15.84 -5.35
N TYR A 180 0.12 15.03 -5.61
CA TYR A 180 -1.04 14.88 -4.75
C TYR A 180 -1.40 13.39 -4.64
N LEU A 181 -1.59 12.89 -3.43
CA LEU A 181 -1.83 11.48 -3.13
C LEU A 181 -3.31 11.26 -2.79
N LEU A 182 -3.99 10.34 -3.47
CA LEU A 182 -5.30 9.84 -3.08
C LEU A 182 -5.18 8.40 -2.54
N THR A 183 -5.63 8.18 -1.30
CA THR A 183 -5.46 6.89 -0.61
C THR A 183 -6.60 6.63 0.39
N VAL A 184 -6.69 5.41 0.90
CA VAL A 184 -7.51 5.10 2.09
C VAL A 184 -6.67 5.41 3.34
N PRO A 185 -7.09 6.33 4.22
CA PRO A 185 -6.36 6.64 5.43
C PRO A 185 -6.37 5.45 6.39
N ARG A 186 -5.34 5.37 7.24
CA ARG A 186 -5.34 4.45 8.37
C ARG A 186 -6.27 4.95 9.46
N PHE A 187 -7.26 4.13 9.81
CA PHE A 187 -8.17 4.36 10.92
C PHE A 187 -7.78 3.49 12.11
N PHE A 188 -7.45 4.10 13.26
CA PHE A 188 -7.05 3.40 14.48
C PHE A 188 -6.20 2.17 14.17
N TRP A 189 -4.94 2.39 13.77
CA TRP A 189 -3.92 1.38 13.34
C TRP A 189 -4.28 0.45 12.18
N TRP A 190 -5.55 0.35 11.79
CA TRP A 190 -6.02 -0.51 10.71
C TRP A 190 -6.14 0.26 9.40
N SER A 191 -5.61 -0.34 8.33
CA SER A 191 -5.82 0.16 6.98
C SER A 191 -5.65 -0.99 6.01
N ARG A 192 -6.48 -1.03 4.97
CA ARG A 192 -6.23 -1.86 3.81
C ARG A 192 -6.48 -1.02 2.55
N SER A 193 -5.43 -0.38 2.07
CA SER A 193 -5.47 0.33 0.78
C SER A 193 -5.18 -0.66 -0.34
N VAL A 194 -6.20 -1.03 -1.11
CA VAL A 194 -6.04 -1.91 -2.29
C VAL A 194 -5.39 -1.15 -3.44
N VAL A 195 -5.74 0.12 -3.60
CA VAL A 195 -5.17 1.00 -4.62
C VAL A 195 -4.89 2.38 -4.04
N THR A 196 -3.74 2.94 -4.40
CA THR A 196 -3.32 4.32 -4.08
C THR A 196 -2.95 5.02 -5.39
N TRP A 197 -3.28 6.32 -5.52
CA TRP A 197 -2.99 7.10 -6.71
C TRP A 197 -2.12 8.31 -6.37
N TRP A 198 -1.01 8.46 -7.08
CA TRP A 198 -0.16 9.65 -7.05
C TRP A 198 -0.39 10.46 -8.31
N TYR A 199 -0.94 11.65 -8.16
CA TYR A 199 -1.12 12.63 -9.22
C TYR A 199 0.16 13.47 -9.30
N LEU A 200 0.83 13.48 -10.45
CA LEU A 200 2.09 14.19 -10.66
C LEU A 200 1.84 15.39 -11.58
N TYR A 201 2.17 16.57 -11.09
CA TYR A 201 1.89 17.84 -11.78
C TYR A 201 3.18 18.50 -12.21
N ASN A 202 3.19 18.99 -13.45
CA ASN A 202 4.32 19.71 -14.01
C ASN A 202 4.46 21.12 -13.40
N ALA A 203 5.47 21.89 -13.84
CA ALA A 203 5.70 23.26 -13.40
C ALA A 203 4.52 24.21 -13.69
N ASP A 204 3.74 23.94 -14.74
CA ASP A 204 2.51 24.67 -15.08
C ASP A 204 1.34 24.32 -14.16
N ARG A 205 1.55 23.42 -13.18
CA ARG A 205 0.53 22.89 -12.27
C ARG A 205 -0.59 22.13 -13.00
N GLU A 206 -0.29 21.57 -14.17
CA GLU A 206 -1.16 20.67 -14.92
C GLU A 206 -0.81 19.21 -14.57
N LEU A 207 -1.82 18.34 -14.48
CA LEU A 207 -1.63 16.91 -14.29
C LEU A 207 -0.96 16.30 -15.54
N ASP A 208 0.23 15.72 -15.37
CA ASP A 208 1.07 15.23 -16.48
C ASP A 208 1.36 13.73 -16.39
N ALA A 209 1.48 13.19 -15.17
CA ALA A 209 1.72 11.76 -14.96
C ALA A 209 0.97 11.24 -13.72
N MET A 210 0.88 9.92 -13.61
CA MET A 210 0.29 9.24 -12.47
C MET A 210 1.07 7.99 -12.10
N ILE A 211 1.10 7.68 -10.79
CA ILE A 211 1.53 6.38 -10.27
C ILE A 211 0.34 5.71 -9.60
N MET A 212 0.00 4.50 -10.03
CA MET A 212 -0.98 3.64 -9.37
C MET A 212 -0.25 2.55 -8.58
N GLU A 213 -0.42 2.56 -7.26
CA GLU A 213 0.04 1.46 -6.41
C GLU A 213 -1.10 0.48 -6.19
N ILE A 214 -0.87 -0.79 -6.47
CA ILE A 214 -1.86 -1.85 -6.28
C ILE A 214 -1.33 -2.84 -5.27
N ASN A 215 -2.09 -3.05 -4.21
CA ASN A 215 -1.83 -4.05 -3.17
C ASN A 215 -2.85 -5.19 -3.30
N ASN A 216 -2.37 -6.43 -3.35
CA ASN A 216 -3.25 -7.59 -3.40
C ASN A 216 -3.57 -8.13 -2.00
N SER A 217 -4.37 -9.20 -1.96
CA SER A 217 -4.77 -9.85 -0.71
C SER A 217 -3.66 -10.65 -0.01
N TYR A 218 -2.53 -10.85 -0.69
CA TYR A 218 -1.36 -11.59 -0.21
C TYR A 218 -0.25 -10.67 0.32
N ASP A 219 -0.57 -9.38 0.53
CA ASP A 219 0.38 -8.36 0.97
C ASP A 219 1.52 -8.12 -0.05
N GLU A 220 1.26 -8.37 -1.33
CA GLU A 220 2.17 -8.05 -2.44
C GLU A 220 1.73 -6.74 -3.10
N LYS A 221 2.69 -6.01 -3.66
CA LYS A 221 2.47 -4.67 -4.20
C LYS A 221 3.11 -4.52 -5.59
N ARG A 222 2.50 -3.71 -6.45
CA ARG A 222 3.12 -3.22 -7.69
C ARG A 222 2.74 -1.78 -7.95
N ASN A 223 3.71 -1.00 -8.38
CA ASN A 223 3.54 0.40 -8.76
C ASN A 223 3.55 0.51 -10.29
N TYR A 224 2.62 1.26 -10.85
CA TYR A 224 2.49 1.50 -12.28
C TYR A 224 2.60 3.00 -12.56
N PHE A 225 3.70 3.41 -13.16
CA PHE A 225 3.89 4.77 -13.67
C PHE A 225 3.39 4.86 -15.11
N PHE A 226 2.68 5.95 -15.45
CA PHE A 226 2.30 6.28 -16.81
C PHE A 226 2.04 7.78 -16.95
N ARG A 227 2.36 8.34 -18.13
CA ARG A 227 1.96 9.70 -18.50
C ARG A 227 0.49 9.72 -18.87
N VAL A 228 -0.16 10.85 -18.61
CA VAL A 228 -1.60 10.99 -18.80
C VAL A 228 -1.92 11.71 -20.10
N GLU A 229 -3.02 11.31 -20.73
CA GLU A 229 -3.54 11.96 -21.92
C GLU A 229 -4.73 12.85 -21.56
N ARG A 230 -4.82 14.02 -22.18
CA ARG A 230 -5.99 14.90 -22.03
C ARG A 230 -7.22 14.23 -22.65
N GLY A 231 -8.35 14.30 -21.95
CA GLY A 231 -9.65 13.93 -22.50
C GLY A 231 -10.14 14.91 -23.57
N GLU A 232 -11.13 14.47 -24.35
CA GLU A 232 -11.70 15.22 -25.49
C GLU A 232 -12.50 16.48 -25.09
N ASN A 233 -12.71 16.71 -23.80
CA ASN A 233 -13.48 17.85 -23.27
C ASN A 233 -12.53 18.84 -22.56
N PRO A 234 -11.91 19.77 -23.31
CA PRO A 234 -11.05 20.80 -22.75
C PRO A 234 -11.86 21.74 -21.86
N ILE A 235 -11.22 22.25 -20.81
CA ILE A 235 -11.82 23.30 -19.98
C ILE A 235 -11.59 24.62 -20.72
N PRO A 236 -12.64 25.38 -21.09
CA PRO A 236 -12.48 26.64 -21.81
C PRO A 236 -11.68 27.63 -20.96
N ALA A 237 -10.74 28.35 -21.59
CA ALA A 237 -9.84 29.29 -20.94
C ALA A 237 -10.54 30.46 -20.19
N THR A 238 -11.84 30.64 -20.43
CA THR A 238 -12.72 31.65 -19.83
C THR A 238 -13.42 31.19 -18.54
N GLU A 239 -13.42 29.89 -18.21
CA GLU A 239 -13.80 29.38 -16.89
C GLU A 239 -12.60 29.33 -15.92
N LYS A 240 -11.60 30.21 -16.11
CA LYS A 240 -10.70 30.59 -15.02
C LYS A 240 -11.57 31.15 -13.92
N GLY A 241 -11.94 30.32 -12.95
CA GLY A 241 -12.64 30.80 -11.77
C GLY A 241 -11.91 32.02 -11.24
N ASN A 242 -12.65 33.08 -10.91
CA ASN A 242 -12.15 34.29 -10.26
C ASN A 242 -11.52 34.03 -8.87
N GLU A 243 -11.04 32.81 -8.58
CA GLU A 243 -10.04 32.62 -7.55
C GLU A 243 -8.75 33.21 -8.09
N THR A 244 -8.48 34.45 -7.69
CA THR A 244 -7.14 35.04 -7.73
C THR A 244 -6.13 33.96 -7.33
N ASP A 245 -5.14 33.71 -8.18
CA ASP A 245 -3.99 32.80 -8.00
C ASP A 245 -3.06 33.27 -6.85
N ASN A 246 -3.65 33.95 -5.86
CA ASN A 246 -2.99 34.43 -4.67
C ASN A 246 -2.70 33.21 -3.79
N PRO A 247 -1.43 32.97 -3.46
CA PRO A 247 -1.06 31.88 -2.58
C PRO A 247 -1.78 32.04 -1.23
N ARG A 248 -2.50 30.99 -0.82
CA ARG A 248 -3.16 30.94 0.49
C ARG A 248 -2.26 30.18 1.47
N PHE A 249 -2.28 30.57 2.74
CA PHE A 249 -1.61 29.81 3.79
C PHE A 249 -2.62 28.93 4.50
N LEU A 250 -2.24 27.68 4.81
CA LEU A 250 -3.12 26.73 5.50
C LEU A 250 -3.03 26.85 7.03
N ASP A 251 -1.93 27.40 7.53
CA ASP A 251 -1.63 27.55 8.94
C ASP A 251 -1.50 29.02 9.34
N SER A 252 -1.80 29.32 10.61
CA SER A 252 -1.71 30.68 11.15
C SER A 252 -0.28 31.24 11.15
N ALA A 253 0.73 30.37 11.15
CA ALA A 253 2.14 30.77 11.11
C ALA A 253 2.67 31.02 9.69
N SER A 254 1.82 30.89 8.66
CA SER A 254 2.16 31.12 7.25
C SER A 254 3.35 30.28 6.77
N THR A 255 3.47 29.06 7.26
CA THR A 255 4.55 28.13 6.90
C THR A 255 4.18 27.22 5.72
N ILE A 256 2.90 26.94 5.51
CA ILE A 256 2.39 26.05 4.47
C ILE A 256 1.62 26.85 3.43
N ARG A 257 2.29 27.15 2.32
CA ARG A 257 1.73 27.88 1.18
C ARG A 257 1.07 26.91 0.21
N THR A 258 -0.21 27.08 -0.07
CA THR A 258 -0.97 26.26 -1.03
C THR A 258 -1.30 27.05 -2.30
N THR A 259 -1.31 26.35 -3.43
CA THR A 259 -1.73 26.84 -4.75
C THR A 259 -2.65 25.82 -5.41
N SER A 260 -3.57 26.27 -6.27
CA SER A 260 -4.47 25.39 -7.01
C SER A 260 -3.79 24.82 -8.26
N SER A 261 -4.26 23.66 -8.75
CA SER A 261 -3.86 23.16 -10.05
C SER A 261 -4.56 23.91 -11.19
N HIS A 262 -3.95 23.83 -12.38
CA HIS A 262 -4.43 24.45 -13.62
C HIS A 262 -4.73 23.37 -14.68
N PRO A 263 -5.83 22.61 -14.54
CA PRO A 263 -6.18 21.57 -15.49
C PRO A 263 -6.59 22.17 -16.84
N LYS A 264 -6.13 21.55 -17.92
CA LYS A 264 -6.55 21.91 -19.30
C LYS A 264 -7.66 21.00 -19.83
N SER A 265 -7.99 19.94 -19.08
CA SER A 265 -9.06 18.99 -19.42
C SER A 265 -9.88 18.64 -18.19
N THR A 266 -11.17 18.38 -18.40
CA THR A 266 -12.09 17.90 -17.36
C THR A 266 -11.73 16.52 -16.82
N TYR A 267 -11.13 15.68 -17.67
CA TYR A 267 -10.66 14.35 -17.34
C TYR A 267 -9.36 14.02 -18.07
N TYR A 268 -8.60 13.12 -17.49
CA TYR A 268 -7.38 12.59 -18.06
C TYR A 268 -7.50 11.07 -18.19
N LYS A 269 -6.78 10.49 -19.14
CA LYS A 269 -6.79 9.07 -19.47
C LYS A 269 -5.37 8.50 -19.30
N GLY A 270 -5.27 7.21 -19.02
CA GLY A 270 -3.99 6.50 -18.99
C GLY A 270 -4.20 5.00 -18.98
N THR A 271 -3.29 4.26 -19.61
CA THR A 271 -3.41 2.80 -19.79
C THR A 271 -2.09 2.12 -19.47
N TRP A 272 -2.15 0.96 -18.79
CA TRP A 272 -0.96 0.17 -18.45
C TRP A 272 -1.25 -1.34 -18.52
N GLN A 273 -0.19 -2.13 -18.70
CA GLN A 273 -0.28 -3.60 -18.80
C GLN A 273 -0.29 -4.26 -17.41
N LYS A 274 -1.18 -5.23 -17.21
CA LYS A 274 -1.40 -5.83 -15.90
C LYS A 274 -0.39 -6.95 -15.62
N PHE A 275 0.41 -6.76 -14.58
CA PHE A 275 1.46 -7.70 -14.15
C PHE A 275 1.38 -8.06 -12.66
N ILE A 276 0.21 -7.90 -12.04
CA ILE A 276 -0.04 -8.26 -10.64
C ILE A 276 -1.25 -9.19 -10.52
N PHE A 277 -1.11 -10.23 -9.71
CA PHE A 277 -2.21 -11.08 -9.29
C PHE A 277 -3.06 -10.36 -8.23
N ALA A 278 -3.97 -9.49 -8.70
CA ALA A 278 -4.78 -8.64 -7.82
C ALA A 278 -5.90 -9.40 -7.11
N SER A 279 -6.46 -10.43 -7.74
CA SER A 279 -7.61 -11.19 -7.26
C SER A 279 -7.51 -12.67 -7.62
N PRO A 280 -7.91 -13.59 -6.73
CA PRO A 280 -8.01 -15.02 -7.03
C PRO A 280 -8.95 -15.39 -8.19
N PHE A 281 -9.79 -14.46 -8.65
CA PHE A 281 -10.74 -14.68 -9.74
C PHE A 281 -10.28 -14.03 -11.06
N GLU A 282 -9.03 -13.58 -11.14
CA GLU A 282 -8.53 -12.83 -12.29
C GLU A 282 -7.11 -13.24 -12.66
N LYS A 283 -6.87 -13.42 -13.97
CA LYS A 283 -5.55 -13.74 -14.50
C LYS A 283 -4.63 -12.52 -14.48
N VAL A 284 -3.33 -12.76 -14.54
CA VAL A 284 -2.30 -11.74 -14.75
C VAL A 284 -2.15 -11.52 -16.26
N ASP A 285 -3.17 -10.92 -16.87
CA ASP A 285 -3.22 -10.66 -18.31
C ASP A 285 -3.95 -9.35 -18.64
N GLY A 286 -3.76 -8.90 -19.88
CA GLY A 286 -4.44 -7.74 -20.43
C GLY A 286 -3.95 -6.40 -19.89
N ALA A 287 -4.78 -5.38 -20.06
CA ALA A 287 -4.44 -3.99 -19.75
C ALA A 287 -5.51 -3.35 -18.87
N ILE A 288 -5.13 -2.32 -18.14
CA ILE A 288 -6.03 -1.50 -17.34
C ILE A 288 -6.05 -0.10 -17.93
N ALA A 289 -7.23 0.35 -18.38
CA ALA A 289 -7.47 1.70 -18.84
C ALA A 289 -8.15 2.51 -17.74
N ASN A 290 -7.65 3.70 -17.47
CA ASN A 290 -8.10 4.58 -16.40
C ASN A 290 -8.58 5.92 -16.97
N ARG A 291 -9.60 6.47 -16.33
CA ARG A 291 -10.08 7.83 -16.51
C ARG A 291 -10.21 8.47 -15.13
N PHE A 292 -9.64 9.65 -14.96
CA PHE A 292 -9.61 10.35 -13.68
C PHE A 292 -9.82 11.85 -13.84
N MET A 293 -10.28 12.49 -12.78
CA MET A 293 -10.37 13.95 -12.69
C MET A 293 -9.22 14.52 -11.87
N ASP A 294 -8.91 15.80 -12.07
CA ASP A 294 -7.96 16.52 -11.23
C ASP A 294 -8.60 16.83 -9.87
N LEU A 295 -8.00 16.29 -8.80
CA LEU A 295 -8.48 16.44 -7.43
C LEU A 295 -7.98 17.72 -6.74
N ALA A 296 -6.90 18.32 -7.25
CA ALA A 296 -6.26 19.49 -6.64
C ALA A 296 -6.82 20.82 -7.15
N HIS A 297 -7.65 20.80 -8.20
CA HIS A 297 -8.17 22.00 -8.84
C HIS A 297 -9.21 22.77 -8.00
N GLY A 298 -9.82 22.13 -7.00
CA GLY A 298 -10.73 22.81 -6.07
C GLY A 298 -12.06 23.30 -6.67
N ALA A 299 -12.31 23.12 -7.98
CA ALA A 299 -13.57 23.48 -8.62
C ALA A 299 -14.80 22.85 -7.94
N ALA A 300 -15.95 23.50 -8.08
CA ALA A 300 -17.20 23.14 -7.42
C ALA A 300 -17.58 21.67 -7.68
N TRP A 301 -17.29 20.83 -6.69
CA TRP A 301 -17.57 19.40 -6.71
C TRP A 301 -19.06 19.16 -6.89
N LYS A 302 -19.43 18.53 -8.01
CA LYS A 302 -20.81 18.10 -8.22
C LYS A 302 -21.09 16.87 -7.35
N PRO A 303 -22.25 16.80 -6.67
CA PRO A 303 -22.71 15.57 -6.05
C PRO A 303 -22.68 14.42 -7.08
N ASN A 304 -22.20 13.24 -6.68
CA ASN A 304 -22.05 12.07 -7.56
C ASN A 304 -21.01 12.22 -8.68
N ALA A 305 -20.07 13.16 -8.56
CA ALA A 305 -18.93 13.24 -9.47
C ALA A 305 -18.15 11.90 -9.48
N THR A 306 -17.84 11.41 -10.68
CA THR A 306 -16.99 10.23 -10.85
C THR A 306 -15.53 10.68 -10.75
N LEU A 307 -14.87 10.29 -9.66
CA LEU A 307 -13.46 10.58 -9.40
C LEU A 307 -12.57 9.78 -10.36
N LEU A 308 -12.90 8.50 -10.47
CA LEU A 308 -12.10 7.52 -11.17
C LEU A 308 -13.00 6.49 -11.85
N ASN A 309 -12.64 6.10 -13.06
CA ASN A 309 -13.22 4.97 -13.75
C ASN A 309 -12.08 4.10 -14.31
N THR A 310 -12.07 2.83 -13.96
CA THR A 310 -11.04 1.87 -14.33
C THR A 310 -11.68 0.71 -15.06
N ASN A 311 -11.23 0.44 -16.28
CA ASN A 311 -11.66 -0.67 -17.11
C ASN A 311 -10.53 -1.70 -17.18
N THR A 312 -10.80 -2.91 -16.72
CA THR A 312 -9.96 -4.08 -16.99
C THR A 312 -10.28 -4.61 -18.37
N LEU A 313 -9.27 -4.68 -19.23
CA LEU A 313 -9.35 -5.17 -20.61
C LEU A 313 -8.71 -6.55 -20.71
N SER A 314 -9.31 -7.43 -21.50
CA SER A 314 -8.70 -8.69 -21.91
C SER A 314 -7.53 -8.46 -22.87
N PRO A 315 -6.69 -9.47 -23.13
CA PRO A 315 -5.66 -9.40 -24.18
C PRO A 315 -6.24 -9.02 -25.56
N GLU A 316 -7.48 -9.37 -25.84
CA GLU A 316 -8.22 -9.03 -27.07
C GLU A 316 -8.87 -7.63 -27.01
N GLY A 317 -8.62 -6.86 -25.95
CA GLY A 317 -9.18 -5.51 -25.75
C GLY A 317 -10.63 -5.47 -25.25
N LYS A 318 -11.25 -6.61 -24.90
CA LYS A 318 -12.63 -6.65 -24.41
C LYS A 318 -12.70 -6.28 -22.94
N VAL A 319 -13.70 -5.48 -22.56
CA VAL A 319 -13.90 -5.08 -21.15
C VAL A 319 -14.33 -6.29 -20.31
N LYS A 320 -13.49 -6.73 -19.37
CA LYS A 320 -13.79 -7.77 -18.39
C LYS A 320 -14.50 -7.22 -17.15
N MET A 321 -14.08 -6.04 -16.69
CA MET A 321 -14.56 -5.44 -15.45
C MET A 321 -14.46 -3.92 -15.52
N VAL A 322 -15.44 -3.23 -14.93
CA VAL A 322 -15.45 -1.78 -14.76
C VAL A 322 -15.55 -1.47 -13.28
N THR A 323 -14.67 -0.60 -12.83
CA THR A 323 -14.60 -0.12 -11.44
C THR A 323 -14.79 1.38 -11.45
N ARG A 324 -15.80 1.87 -10.74
CA ARG A 324 -16.13 3.30 -10.67
C ARG A 324 -16.06 3.81 -9.23
N ILE A 325 -15.32 4.87 -9.00
CA ILE A 325 -15.27 5.60 -7.74
C ILE A 325 -16.09 6.89 -7.89
N THR A 326 -17.18 6.98 -7.15
CA THR A 326 -18.08 8.13 -7.15
C THR A 326 -18.06 8.83 -5.80
N CYS A 327 -17.95 10.15 -5.79
CA CYS A 327 -18.02 10.93 -4.56
C CYS A 327 -19.49 11.11 -4.15
N CYS A 328 -19.83 10.78 -2.91
CA CYS A 328 -21.20 10.78 -2.40
C CYS A 328 -21.67 12.15 -1.89
N GLY A 329 -20.85 13.20 -2.09
CA GLY A 329 -21.08 14.57 -1.67
C GLY A 329 -19.89 15.45 -2.00
N ALA A 330 -19.88 16.70 -1.51
CA ALA A 330 -18.69 17.54 -1.59
C ALA A 330 -17.57 17.00 -0.68
N PRO A 331 -16.28 17.11 -1.08
CA PRO A 331 -15.17 16.76 -0.22
C PRO A 331 -15.16 17.60 1.06
N LEU A 332 -14.76 16.98 2.16
CA LEU A 332 -14.77 17.59 3.48
C LEU A 332 -13.37 18.11 3.81
N ASP A 333 -13.28 19.38 4.19
CA ASP A 333 -12.04 19.99 4.65
C ASP A 333 -11.81 19.65 6.13
N PRO A 334 -10.72 18.94 6.49
CA PRO A 334 -10.45 18.52 7.87
C PRO A 334 -10.38 19.69 8.88
N ALA A 335 -10.04 20.91 8.45
CA ALA A 335 -10.03 22.08 9.31
C ALA A 335 -11.43 22.67 9.56
N GLN A 336 -12.37 22.46 8.62
CA GLN A 336 -13.72 23.07 8.65
C GLN A 336 -14.82 22.09 9.06
N MET A 337 -14.51 20.82 9.30
CA MET A 337 -15.50 19.81 9.67
C MET A 337 -16.25 20.17 10.96
N GLY A 338 -17.59 20.10 10.90
CA GLY A 338 -18.46 20.16 12.08
C GLY A 338 -18.61 18.80 12.78
N PHE A 339 -19.29 18.80 13.92
CA PHE A 339 -19.61 17.57 14.68
C PHE A 339 -20.39 16.55 13.83
N THR A 340 -21.37 17.02 13.04
CA THR A 340 -22.23 16.17 12.21
C THR A 340 -21.44 15.47 11.11
N ASP A 341 -20.47 16.15 10.50
CA ASP A 341 -19.61 15.57 9.48
C ASP A 341 -18.69 14.49 10.08
N LEU A 342 -18.12 14.75 11.27
CA LEU A 342 -17.30 13.77 12.00
C LEU A 342 -18.10 12.51 12.36
N ALA A 343 -19.31 12.67 12.89
CA ALA A 343 -20.19 11.55 13.21
C ALA A 343 -20.56 10.74 11.95
N ARG A 344 -20.84 11.42 10.82
CA ARG A 344 -21.10 10.75 9.54
C ARG A 344 -19.88 10.00 9.03
N ILE A 345 -18.68 10.58 9.09
CA ILE A 345 -17.43 9.89 8.70
C ILE A 345 -17.26 8.61 9.51
N ALA A 346 -17.29 8.71 10.84
CA ALA A 346 -17.07 7.57 11.71
C ALA A 346 -18.07 6.42 11.44
N LEU A 347 -19.38 6.74 11.39
CA LEU A 347 -20.43 5.74 11.32
C LEU A 347 -20.69 5.21 9.90
N ARG A 348 -20.59 6.06 8.86
CA ARG A 348 -21.01 5.68 7.49
C ARG A 348 -19.86 5.32 6.55
N TRP A 349 -18.64 5.74 6.84
CA TRP A 349 -17.53 5.62 5.89
C TRP A 349 -16.36 4.84 6.47
N THR A 350 -16.06 5.04 7.75
CA THR A 350 -14.91 4.39 8.37
C THR A 350 -15.23 3.02 8.96
N LEU A 351 -16.31 2.89 9.74
CA LEU A 351 -16.72 1.59 10.29
C LEU A 351 -17.04 0.53 9.21
N PRO A 352 -17.79 0.87 8.14
CA PRO A 352 -17.96 -0.05 7.00
C PRO A 352 -16.63 -0.40 6.33
N GLY A 353 -15.70 0.56 6.21
CA GLY A 353 -14.35 0.33 5.70
C GLY A 353 -13.60 -0.75 6.46
N VAL A 354 -13.64 -0.72 7.81
CA VAL A 354 -13.04 -1.75 8.67
C VAL A 354 -13.69 -3.12 8.45
N LEU A 355 -15.01 -3.16 8.32
CA LEU A 355 -15.78 -4.38 8.06
C LEU A 355 -15.72 -4.86 6.60
N THR A 356 -15.08 -4.10 5.70
CA THR A 356 -15.03 -4.43 4.27
C THR A 356 -14.20 -5.68 4.01
N THR A 357 -13.12 -5.94 4.76
CA THR A 357 -12.35 -7.18 4.59
C THR A 357 -13.18 -8.44 4.90
N PRO A 358 -13.83 -8.55 6.07
CA PRO A 358 -14.78 -9.63 6.33
C PRO A 358 -15.84 -9.77 5.23
N TYR A 359 -16.43 -8.64 4.79
CA TYR A 359 -17.42 -8.65 3.71
C TYR A 359 -16.87 -9.21 2.40
N ILE A 360 -15.67 -8.79 1.96
CA ILE A 360 -15.00 -9.32 0.76
C ILE A 360 -14.75 -10.82 0.89
N VAL A 361 -14.33 -11.30 2.06
CA VAL A 361 -14.09 -12.73 2.30
C VAL A 361 -15.40 -13.52 2.20
N LEU A 362 -16.48 -13.04 2.83
CA LEU A 362 -17.79 -13.66 2.73
C LEU A 362 -18.30 -13.71 1.29
N GLU A 363 -18.07 -12.64 0.53
CA GLU A 363 -18.46 -12.54 -0.87
C GLU A 363 -17.64 -13.51 -1.76
N ALA A 364 -16.34 -13.63 -1.52
CA ALA A 364 -15.49 -14.61 -2.19
C ALA A 364 -15.90 -16.06 -1.87
N LEU A 365 -16.26 -16.35 -0.62
CA LEU A 365 -16.78 -17.66 -0.21
C LEU A 365 -18.13 -17.95 -0.86
N ARG A 366 -19.03 -16.96 -0.93
CA ARG A 366 -20.31 -17.05 -1.64
C ARG A 366 -20.09 -17.43 -3.10
N ILE A 367 -19.18 -16.75 -3.80
CA ILE A 367 -18.84 -17.03 -5.20
C ILE A 367 -18.29 -18.45 -5.36
N ARG A 368 -17.37 -18.86 -4.48
CA ARG A 368 -16.76 -20.20 -4.49
C ARG A 368 -17.81 -21.29 -4.27
N TRP A 369 -18.64 -21.18 -3.24
CA TRP A 369 -19.63 -22.21 -2.90
C TRP A 369 -20.80 -22.29 -3.88
N LYS A 370 -21.14 -21.17 -4.53
CA LYS A 370 -22.12 -21.17 -5.62
C LYS A 370 -21.56 -21.68 -6.95
N GLY A 371 -20.26 -22.00 -7.01
CA GLY A 371 -19.60 -22.44 -8.24
C GLY A 371 -19.59 -21.40 -9.36
N LEU A 372 -19.78 -20.11 -9.02
CA LEU A 372 -19.87 -19.05 -10.02
C LEU A 372 -18.53 -18.82 -10.71
N MET A 373 -17.42 -18.94 -9.99
CA MET A 373 -16.08 -18.81 -10.55
C MET A 373 -15.10 -19.71 -9.82
N LYS A 374 -14.13 -20.23 -10.58
CA LYS A 374 -12.98 -20.96 -10.03
C LYS A 374 -12.03 -19.96 -9.37
N MET A 375 -11.69 -20.23 -8.12
CA MET A 375 -10.61 -19.54 -7.42
C MET A 375 -9.28 -20.11 -7.91
N MET A 376 -8.44 -19.27 -8.50
CA MET A 376 -7.11 -19.66 -8.99
C MET A 376 -6.08 -19.63 -7.86
N ASP A 377 -5.06 -20.45 -8.02
CA ASP A 377 -3.94 -20.52 -7.08
C ASP A 377 -3.09 -19.26 -7.11
N LYS A 378 -2.46 -18.98 -5.98
CA LYS A 378 -1.58 -17.83 -5.82
C LYS A 378 -0.28 -18.04 -6.62
N THR A 379 0.01 -17.09 -7.49
CA THR A 379 1.22 -17.06 -8.31
C THR A 379 2.34 -16.28 -7.64
N PRO A 380 3.61 -16.58 -7.96
CA PRO A 380 4.72 -15.69 -7.69
C PRO A 380 4.49 -14.31 -8.33
N VAL A 381 5.09 -13.28 -7.74
CA VAL A 381 5.01 -11.92 -8.28
C VAL A 381 5.93 -11.78 -9.49
N ARG A 382 5.58 -10.89 -10.43
CA ARG A 382 6.46 -10.59 -11.59
C ARG A 382 7.59 -9.64 -11.24
N SER A 383 8.65 -9.65 -12.03
CA SER A 383 9.74 -8.65 -11.99
C SER A 383 9.21 -7.22 -11.89
N GLY A 384 9.86 -6.41 -11.05
CA GLY A 384 9.43 -5.06 -10.70
C GLY A 384 8.28 -4.98 -9.68
N SER A 385 7.73 -6.12 -9.23
CA SER A 385 6.77 -6.15 -8.13
C SER A 385 7.50 -6.30 -6.79
N ILE A 386 6.77 -6.05 -5.70
CA ILE A 386 7.24 -6.17 -4.34
C ILE A 386 6.49 -7.32 -3.67
N GLY A 387 7.22 -8.37 -3.29
CA GLY A 387 6.67 -9.51 -2.56
C GLY A 387 6.14 -9.15 -1.16
N ARG A 388 5.47 -10.12 -0.52
CA ARG A 388 4.94 -9.98 0.86
C ARG A 388 5.99 -9.58 1.89
N HIS A 389 5.58 -9.11 3.06
CA HIS A 389 6.56 -8.85 4.12
C HIS A 389 7.30 -10.14 4.48
N PRO A 390 8.63 -10.08 4.63
CA PRO A 390 9.40 -11.26 4.98
C PRO A 390 9.08 -11.70 6.41
N THR A 391 9.01 -13.01 6.65
CA THR A 391 8.80 -13.59 7.98
C THR A 391 10.01 -13.36 8.88
N ARG A 392 9.91 -13.67 10.18
CA ARG A 392 11.08 -13.60 11.08
C ARG A 392 12.20 -14.53 10.62
N ALA A 393 11.89 -15.77 10.22
CA ALA A 393 12.88 -16.72 9.72
C ALA A 393 13.60 -16.21 8.46
N GLU A 394 12.89 -15.50 7.60
CA GLU A 394 13.44 -14.86 6.39
C GLU A 394 14.28 -13.61 6.71
N ARG A 395 13.92 -12.82 7.75
CA ARG A 395 14.60 -11.56 8.13
C ARG A 395 15.76 -11.71 9.11
N GLN A 396 15.61 -12.52 10.16
CA GLN A 396 16.48 -12.46 11.33
C GLN A 396 16.55 -13.80 12.07
N ALA A 397 17.79 -14.18 12.40
CA ALA A 397 18.14 -15.21 13.36
C ALA A 397 17.29 -15.09 14.63
N SER A 398 16.79 -16.21 15.16
CA SER A 398 16.26 -16.26 16.51
C SER A 398 17.34 -15.73 17.47
N PRO A 399 17.01 -14.87 18.46
CA PRO A 399 17.97 -14.49 19.51
C PRO A 399 18.53 -15.68 20.31
N ARG A 400 17.94 -16.87 20.14
CA ARG A 400 18.34 -18.12 20.79
C ARG A 400 18.92 -19.18 19.82
N ALA A 401 19.04 -18.88 18.52
CA ALA A 401 19.64 -19.81 17.57
C ALA A 401 20.58 -19.08 16.60
N CYS A 402 21.83 -19.54 16.53
CA CYS A 402 22.86 -19.10 15.59
C CYS A 402 22.53 -19.52 14.14
N ALA A 403 21.37 -19.13 13.61
CA ALA A 403 21.02 -19.31 12.21
C ALA A 403 21.42 -18.05 11.43
N PRO A 404 22.18 -18.14 10.32
CA PRO A 404 22.55 -16.98 9.52
C PRO A 404 21.33 -16.34 8.85
N GLN A 405 21.39 -15.03 8.60
CA GLN A 405 20.39 -14.34 7.78
C GLN A 405 20.48 -14.88 6.35
N LEU A 406 19.37 -15.44 5.82
CA LEU A 406 19.40 -16.20 4.56
C LEU A 406 19.69 -15.32 3.33
N GLU A 407 19.16 -14.08 3.30
CA GLU A 407 19.44 -13.17 2.19
C GLU A 407 20.92 -12.72 2.14
N PRO A 408 21.54 -12.24 3.23
CA PRO A 408 22.97 -11.93 3.23
C PRO A 408 23.85 -13.14 2.93
N PHE A 409 23.46 -14.34 3.38
CA PHE A 409 24.17 -15.57 3.04
C PHE A 409 24.12 -15.85 1.54
N PHE A 410 22.93 -15.79 0.92
CA PHE A 410 22.78 -15.99 -0.51
C PHE A 410 23.54 -14.93 -1.32
N ARG A 411 23.52 -13.67 -0.86
CA ARG A 411 24.32 -12.58 -1.43
C ARG A 411 25.82 -12.89 -1.39
N ALA A 412 26.34 -13.33 -0.24
CA ALA A 412 27.75 -13.69 -0.09
C ALA A 412 28.12 -14.90 -0.94
N TYR A 413 27.22 -15.88 -1.07
CA TYR A 413 27.39 -17.03 -1.94
C TYR A 413 27.52 -16.61 -3.41
N LEU A 414 26.64 -15.74 -3.92
CA LEU A 414 26.77 -15.22 -5.29
C LEU A 414 28.07 -14.44 -5.49
N ALA A 415 28.46 -13.62 -4.52
CA ALA A 415 29.72 -12.87 -4.58
C ALA A 415 30.93 -13.80 -4.66
N LEU A 416 30.93 -14.89 -3.89
CA LEU A 416 31.96 -15.93 -3.96
C LEU A 416 32.01 -16.56 -5.35
N CYS A 417 30.88 -17.01 -5.89
CA CYS A 417 30.81 -17.64 -7.21
C CYS A 417 31.35 -16.72 -8.32
N VAL A 418 30.99 -15.43 -8.26
CA VAL A 418 31.46 -14.41 -9.21
C VAL A 418 32.96 -14.17 -9.05
N SER A 419 33.45 -14.09 -7.82
CA SER A 419 34.88 -13.87 -7.54
C SER A 419 35.77 -15.02 -8.02
N SER A 420 35.26 -16.26 -7.94
CA SER A 420 35.94 -17.47 -8.40
C SER A 420 35.83 -17.70 -9.91
N SER A 421 35.04 -16.90 -10.63
CA SER A 421 34.83 -17.10 -12.06
C SER A 421 36.09 -16.73 -12.86
N PRO A 422 36.60 -17.61 -13.74
CA PRO A 422 37.79 -17.32 -14.55
C PRO A 422 37.50 -16.27 -15.63
N ASP A 423 36.27 -16.22 -16.13
CA ASP A 423 35.85 -15.31 -17.20
C ASP A 423 35.53 -13.90 -16.66
N PRO A 424 35.72 -12.84 -17.46
CA PRO A 424 35.32 -11.49 -17.08
C PRO A 424 33.78 -11.38 -17.09
N VAL A 425 33.18 -11.48 -15.90
CA VAL A 425 31.73 -11.47 -15.70
C VAL A 425 31.30 -10.44 -14.66
N GLU A 426 30.14 -9.85 -14.89
CA GLU A 426 29.47 -8.94 -13.96
C GLU A 426 28.07 -9.49 -13.64
N LEU A 427 27.79 -9.68 -12.36
CA LEU A 427 26.49 -10.11 -11.86
C LEU A 427 25.82 -8.94 -11.16
N THR A 428 24.62 -8.59 -11.64
CA THR A 428 23.74 -7.64 -10.97
C THR A 428 22.71 -8.42 -10.16
N TYR A 429 22.84 -8.37 -8.83
CA TYR A 429 21.93 -9.01 -7.91
C TYR A 429 20.90 -7.99 -7.39
N ILE A 430 19.63 -8.32 -7.59
CA ILE A 430 18.49 -7.59 -7.05
C ILE A 430 17.85 -8.49 -5.99
N PRO A 431 18.07 -8.22 -4.68
CA PRO A 431 17.40 -8.95 -3.63
C PRO A 431 15.89 -8.71 -3.72
N CYS A 432 15.11 -9.57 -3.07
CA CYS A 432 13.67 -9.37 -3.03
C CYS A 432 13.35 -7.98 -2.46
N ARG A 433 12.60 -7.17 -3.23
CA ARG A 433 12.23 -5.78 -2.92
C ARG A 433 11.46 -5.59 -1.61
N ALA A 434 11.01 -6.69 -1.01
CA ALA A 434 10.43 -6.68 0.33
C ALA A 434 11.47 -6.50 1.45
N PHE A 435 12.76 -6.74 1.18
CA PHE A 435 13.88 -6.57 2.10
C PHE A 435 14.62 -5.24 1.89
N SER A 436 15.01 -4.98 0.65
CA SER A 436 15.84 -3.85 0.25
C SER A 436 15.53 -3.46 -1.19
N ASP A 437 15.70 -2.18 -1.51
CA ASP A 437 15.66 -1.65 -2.87
C ASP A 437 17.07 -1.40 -3.45
N GLU A 438 18.09 -1.95 -2.80
CA GLU A 438 19.48 -1.90 -3.24
C GLU A 438 19.71 -2.82 -4.44
N THR A 439 20.38 -2.32 -5.47
CA THR A 439 20.90 -3.14 -6.57
C THR A 439 22.39 -3.33 -6.36
N ILE A 440 22.84 -4.58 -6.35
CA ILE A 440 24.21 -4.94 -5.98
C ILE A 440 24.94 -5.42 -7.23
N HIS A 441 26.07 -4.79 -7.54
CA HIS A 441 26.92 -5.17 -8.66
C HIS A 441 28.14 -5.94 -8.14
N MET A 442 28.34 -7.14 -8.66
CA MET A 442 29.45 -8.03 -8.32
C MET A 442 30.27 -8.28 -9.59
N ARG A 443 31.59 -8.18 -9.51
CA ARG A 443 32.50 -8.37 -10.65
C ARG A 443 33.54 -9.42 -10.35
N SER A 444 33.86 -10.25 -11.34
CA SER A 444 34.95 -11.24 -11.22
C SER A 444 36.31 -10.55 -11.17
N ALA A 445 37.32 -11.23 -10.59
CA ALA A 445 38.68 -10.70 -10.50
C ALA A 445 39.33 -10.46 -11.88
N SER A 446 38.88 -11.16 -12.92
CA SER A 446 39.35 -11.01 -14.30
C SER A 446 38.78 -9.78 -15.02
N CYS A 447 37.82 -9.06 -14.42
CA CYS A 447 37.30 -7.79 -14.95
C CYS A 447 38.34 -6.66 -14.77
N THR A 448 39.19 -6.46 -15.76
CA THR A 448 40.11 -5.31 -15.82
C THR A 448 39.52 -4.16 -16.63
N PHE A 449 39.96 -2.91 -16.40
CA PHE A 449 39.53 -1.69 -17.12
C PHE A 449 39.65 -1.77 -18.66
N LYS A 450 40.39 -2.75 -19.20
CA LYS A 450 40.59 -2.99 -20.63
C LYS A 450 39.76 -4.16 -21.20
N SER A 451 38.90 -4.79 -20.39
CA SER A 451 38.10 -5.94 -20.83
C SER A 451 37.01 -5.48 -21.78
N THR A 452 37.20 -5.70 -23.08
CA THR A 452 36.28 -5.29 -24.15
C THR A 452 35.01 -6.13 -24.24
N SER A 453 34.88 -7.22 -23.47
CA SER A 453 33.71 -8.11 -23.52
C SER A 453 33.34 -8.68 -22.13
N VAL A 454 33.01 -7.81 -21.17
CA VAL A 454 32.44 -8.25 -19.87
C VAL A 454 31.03 -8.78 -20.12
N ARG A 455 30.77 -10.03 -19.73
CA ARG A 455 29.42 -10.62 -19.85
C ARG A 455 28.60 -10.32 -18.59
N THR A 456 27.39 -9.82 -18.77
CA THR A 456 26.52 -9.39 -17.67
C THR A 456 25.35 -10.35 -17.45
N VAL A 457 25.06 -10.72 -16.20
CA VAL A 457 23.82 -11.42 -15.82
C VAL A 457 23.11 -10.68 -14.69
N THR A 458 21.79 -10.56 -14.78
CA THR A 458 20.95 -10.04 -13.69
C THR A 458 20.23 -11.19 -13.02
N VAL A 459 20.23 -11.20 -11.69
CA VAL A 459 19.54 -12.17 -10.84
C VAL A 459 18.61 -11.40 -9.90
N GLU A 460 17.31 -11.54 -10.10
CA GLU A 460 16.27 -10.87 -9.32
C GLU A 460 15.45 -11.90 -8.55
N VAL A 461 15.50 -11.84 -7.22
CA VAL A 461 14.65 -12.68 -6.36
C VAL A 461 13.28 -12.03 -6.24
N LEU A 462 12.23 -12.74 -6.61
CA LEU A 462 10.89 -12.15 -6.74
C LEU A 462 10.09 -12.23 -5.44
N ASP A 463 10.25 -13.31 -4.66
CA ASP A 463 9.50 -13.54 -3.43
C ASP A 463 10.41 -13.90 -2.22
N PRO A 464 10.04 -13.50 -0.98
CA PRO A 464 10.82 -13.85 0.20
C PRO A 464 11.00 -15.36 0.45
N PRO A 465 10.01 -16.24 0.22
CA PRO A 465 10.20 -17.65 0.52
C PRO A 465 11.19 -18.36 -0.41
N PHE A 466 11.69 -17.74 -1.49
CA PHE A 466 12.86 -18.26 -2.22
C PHE A 466 14.03 -18.58 -1.28
N TYR A 467 14.35 -17.69 -0.34
CA TYR A 467 15.51 -17.85 0.54
C TYR A 467 15.40 -19.06 1.47
N THR A 468 14.18 -19.47 1.84
CA THR A 468 13.98 -20.67 2.65
C THR A 468 13.86 -21.94 1.81
N ARG A 469 13.45 -21.84 0.54
CA ARG A 469 13.42 -22.97 -0.39
C ARG A 469 14.82 -23.34 -0.89
N ILE A 470 15.64 -22.34 -1.24
CA ILE A 470 16.94 -22.56 -1.90
C ILE A 470 17.91 -23.42 -1.07
N VAL A 471 17.80 -23.36 0.26
CA VAL A 471 18.65 -24.13 1.19
C VAL A 471 18.25 -25.60 1.33
N ASN A 472 17.10 -26.01 0.81
CA ASN A 472 16.60 -27.39 0.91
C ASN A 472 16.92 -28.24 -0.33
N TYR A 473 17.48 -27.64 -1.38
CA TYR A 473 17.90 -28.38 -2.58
C TYR A 473 19.24 -29.07 -2.35
N SER A 474 19.50 -30.16 -3.07
CA SER A 474 20.72 -30.95 -2.88
C SER A 474 21.97 -30.21 -3.38
N THR A 475 21.81 -29.42 -4.45
CA THR A 475 22.86 -28.58 -5.01
C THR A 475 22.33 -27.18 -5.32
N SER A 476 23.20 -26.18 -5.29
CA SER A 476 22.84 -24.78 -5.58
C SER A 476 22.25 -24.62 -6.98
N TRP A 477 22.79 -25.33 -7.98
CA TRP A 477 22.28 -25.26 -9.35
C TRP A 477 20.93 -25.95 -9.52
N GLU A 478 20.69 -27.10 -8.87
CA GLU A 478 19.38 -27.74 -8.87
C GLU A 478 18.31 -26.78 -8.33
N GLY A 479 18.62 -26.11 -7.21
CA GLY A 479 17.71 -25.14 -6.61
C GLY A 479 17.46 -23.93 -7.53
N LEU A 480 18.51 -23.30 -8.04
CA LEU A 480 18.37 -22.16 -8.97
C LEU A 480 17.61 -22.54 -10.24
N SER A 481 17.97 -23.66 -10.88
CA SER A 481 17.32 -24.13 -12.10
C SER A 481 15.86 -24.51 -11.91
N THR A 482 15.49 -25.02 -10.72
CA THR A 482 14.09 -25.29 -10.36
C THR A 482 13.31 -24.02 -10.12
N GLU A 483 13.85 -23.08 -9.34
CA GLU A 483 13.18 -21.81 -8.99
C GLU A 483 13.05 -20.85 -10.20
N MET A 484 13.91 -20.98 -11.22
CA MET A 484 13.84 -20.24 -12.49
C MET A 484 12.74 -20.74 -13.43
N ARG A 485 12.23 -21.97 -13.26
CA ARG A 485 11.21 -22.50 -14.16
C ARG A 485 9.89 -21.78 -13.97
N ALA A 486 9.17 -21.63 -15.08
CA ALA A 486 7.81 -21.12 -15.04
C ALA A 486 6.93 -22.07 -14.20
N THR A 487 6.13 -21.52 -13.30
CA THR A 487 5.28 -22.33 -12.41
C THR A 487 4.13 -23.03 -13.15
N GLY A 488 3.78 -22.54 -14.35
CA GLY A 488 2.69 -23.09 -15.15
C GLY A 488 1.30 -22.87 -14.56
N GLN A 489 1.16 -22.01 -13.53
CA GLN A 489 -0.11 -21.78 -12.87
C GLN A 489 -1.11 -21.07 -13.79
N GLU A 490 -2.39 -21.45 -13.70
CA GLU A 490 -3.46 -20.95 -14.60
C GLU A 490 -3.61 -19.43 -14.58
N ALA A 491 -3.42 -18.81 -13.42
CA ALA A 491 -3.50 -17.37 -13.24
C ALA A 491 -2.34 -16.62 -13.89
N ASP A 492 -1.16 -17.25 -13.99
CA ASP A 492 0.04 -16.66 -14.56
C ASP A 492 1.05 -17.75 -14.98
N THR A 493 0.91 -18.22 -16.22
CA THR A 493 1.66 -19.37 -16.75
C THR A 493 3.16 -19.14 -16.84
N VAL A 494 3.60 -17.89 -16.85
CA VAL A 494 4.99 -17.46 -17.04
C VAL A 494 5.58 -16.83 -15.77
N SER A 495 4.88 -16.92 -14.63
CA SER A 495 5.42 -16.55 -13.33
C SER A 495 6.57 -17.48 -12.91
N GLN A 496 7.59 -16.92 -12.27
CA GLN A 496 8.80 -17.60 -11.80
C GLN A 496 9.10 -17.12 -10.37
N ASN A 497 9.92 -17.84 -9.61
CA ASN A 497 10.31 -17.42 -8.26
C ASN A 497 11.57 -16.55 -8.25
N ILE A 498 12.42 -16.71 -9.27
CA ILE A 498 13.60 -15.90 -9.53
C ILE A 498 13.64 -15.57 -11.02
N ALA A 499 13.89 -14.30 -11.35
CA ALA A 499 14.08 -13.86 -12.72
C ALA A 499 15.58 -13.73 -13.01
N VAL A 500 16.03 -14.38 -14.08
CA VAL A 500 17.44 -14.38 -14.48
C VAL A 500 17.55 -14.01 -15.96
N SER A 501 18.39 -13.01 -16.27
CA SER A 501 18.50 -12.50 -17.64
C SER A 501 19.26 -13.43 -18.60
N ASP A 502 20.25 -14.18 -18.10
CA ASP A 502 21.02 -15.18 -18.85
C ASP A 502 21.24 -16.43 -17.96
N PRO A 503 20.31 -17.42 -17.98
CA PRO A 503 20.42 -18.62 -17.18
C PRO A 503 21.66 -19.47 -17.50
N ALA A 504 22.14 -19.45 -18.74
CA ALA A 504 23.30 -20.22 -19.16
C ALA A 504 24.60 -19.62 -18.60
N LEU A 505 24.70 -18.29 -18.53
CA LEU A 505 25.81 -17.62 -17.87
C LEU A 505 25.77 -17.83 -16.35
N LEU A 506 24.59 -17.76 -15.72
CA LEU A 506 24.46 -18.04 -14.29
C LEU A 506 24.90 -19.47 -13.96
N GLN A 507 24.54 -20.46 -14.79
CA GLN A 507 25.01 -21.84 -14.62
C GLN A 507 26.53 -21.90 -14.58
N LYS A 508 27.20 -21.28 -15.56
CA LYS A 508 28.67 -21.28 -15.63
C LYS A 508 29.30 -20.67 -14.38
N ILE A 509 28.77 -19.55 -13.91
CA ILE A 509 29.25 -18.85 -12.71
C ILE A 509 29.09 -19.73 -11.46
N VAL A 510 27.93 -20.37 -11.30
CA VAL A 510 27.63 -21.19 -10.13
C VAL A 510 28.40 -22.51 -10.15
N SER A 511 28.59 -23.12 -11.32
CA SER A 511 29.31 -24.38 -11.48
C SER A 511 30.84 -24.25 -11.45
N SER A 512 31.39 -23.04 -11.55
CA SER A 512 32.83 -22.79 -11.41
C SER A 512 33.33 -22.70 -9.96
N SER A 513 32.43 -22.87 -8.98
CA SER A 513 32.67 -22.58 -7.55
C SER A 513 32.80 -23.84 -6.71
#